data_AF-A0A920G7M7-F1
#
_entry.id   AF-A0A920G7M7-F1
#
_cell.length_a   1.000
_cell.length_b   1.000
_cell.length_c   1.000
_cell.angle_alpha   90.00
_cell.angle_beta   90.00
_cell.angle_gamma   90.00
#
_symmetry.space_group_name_H-M   'P 1'
#
loop_
_entity.id
_entity.type
_entity.pdbx_description
1 polymer ?
#
loop_
_entity_poly.entity_id
_entity_poly.type
_entity_poly.pdbx_seq_one_letter_code
_entity_poly.pdbx_strand_id
1 'polypeptide(L)'
;MDIYVSNDFFERDYLYINNADGTFSEELEYQIKSISAASMGADMADINNDGYSEIFVTDMLPEPDERIKTVTTFDNWDRHQYIKTSGYWNQFTRNTLQLNNGDDTFSEIGRLTGVQATDWSWGALMFDFQNDGNKDIFVANGIYQDLTDQDFLQYVTQDEVIREIASPGKVNYKKLIELIPSVPVSNYAF
;
A
#
# COMPACT_ATOMS: atom_id res chain seq x y z
N MET A 1 -1.60 -0.28 -25.12
CA MET A 1 -1.82 -0.85 -23.78
C MET A 1 -0.70 -0.30 -22.94
N ASP A 2 -1.06 0.48 -21.94
CA ASP A 2 -0.12 1.11 -21.02
C ASP A 2 0.15 0.16 -19.86
N ILE A 3 1.18 0.45 -19.05
CA ILE A 3 1.62 -0.45 -17.97
C ILE A 3 1.81 0.37 -16.70
N TYR A 4 1.14 -0.04 -15.63
CA TYR A 4 1.43 0.42 -14.28
C TYR A 4 2.23 -0.67 -13.54
N VAL A 5 3.29 -0.28 -12.85
CA VAL A 5 4.13 -1.19 -12.06
C VAL A 5 4.09 -0.73 -10.61
N SER A 6 3.46 -1.54 -9.76
CA SER A 6 3.47 -1.38 -8.31
C SER A 6 4.77 -1.94 -7.72
N ASN A 7 5.45 -1.17 -6.88
CA ASN A 7 6.63 -1.64 -6.15
C ASN A 7 6.37 -1.67 -4.64
N ASP A 8 6.59 -2.84 -4.05
CA ASP A 8 6.70 -3.00 -2.61
C ASP A 8 8.12 -2.55 -2.18
N PHE A 9 8.25 -1.93 -1.00
CA PHE A 9 9.45 -1.25 -0.44
C PHE A 9 9.68 0.22 -0.83
N PHE A 10 10.95 0.67 -0.85
CA PHE A 10 11.32 2.09 -0.96
C PHE A 10 11.24 2.63 -2.39
N GLU A 11 11.20 1.73 -3.37
CA GLU A 11 11.16 2.07 -4.78
C GLU A 11 9.78 2.61 -5.13
N ARG A 12 9.72 3.62 -6.02
CA ARG A 12 8.45 4.19 -6.41
C ARG A 12 7.71 3.33 -7.42
N ASP A 13 6.42 3.55 -7.56
CA ASP A 13 5.66 3.02 -8.68
C ASP A 13 6.11 3.64 -10.00
N TYR A 14 5.77 2.97 -11.12
CA TYR A 14 6.03 3.46 -12.47
C TYR A 14 4.77 3.40 -13.33
N LEU A 15 4.61 4.41 -14.19
CA LEU A 15 3.58 4.46 -15.23
C LEU A 15 4.27 4.57 -16.58
N TYR A 16 4.11 3.54 -17.40
CA TYR A 16 4.68 3.45 -18.73
C TYR A 16 3.59 3.60 -19.79
N ILE A 17 3.65 4.69 -20.54
CA ILE A 17 2.72 5.00 -21.64
C ILE A 17 3.27 4.40 -22.94
N ASN A 18 2.43 3.67 -23.66
CA ASN A 18 2.81 3.02 -24.91
C ASN A 18 2.88 4.01 -26.07
N ASN A 19 4.06 4.16 -26.67
CA ASN A 19 4.30 5.07 -27.80
C ASN A 19 3.76 4.55 -29.15
N ALA A 20 3.16 3.35 -29.16
CA ALA A 20 2.61 2.68 -30.35
C ALA A 20 3.63 2.32 -31.45
N ASP A 21 4.91 2.31 -31.11
CA ASP A 21 6.01 1.91 -31.99
C ASP A 21 6.84 0.73 -31.41
N GLY A 22 6.32 0.10 -30.34
CA GLY A 22 7.00 -0.95 -29.59
C GLY A 22 7.86 -0.44 -28.44
N THR A 23 7.85 0.87 -28.15
CA THR A 23 8.52 1.48 -27.00
C THR A 23 7.52 2.06 -25.99
N PHE A 24 8.02 2.39 -24.79
CA PHE A 24 7.25 3.01 -23.71
C PHE A 24 7.98 4.23 -23.16
N SER A 25 7.20 5.22 -22.72
CA SER A 25 7.66 6.41 -22.01
C SER A 25 7.28 6.30 -20.53
N GLU A 26 8.23 6.55 -19.62
CA GLU A 26 7.93 6.61 -18.17
C GLU A 26 7.40 8.00 -17.84
N GLU A 27 6.16 8.07 -17.35
CA GLU A 27 5.44 9.34 -17.20
C GLU A 27 4.81 9.58 -15.82
N LEU A 28 5.09 8.73 -14.82
CA LEU A 28 4.39 8.79 -13.53
C LEU A 28 4.47 10.17 -12.87
N GLU A 29 5.65 10.78 -12.86
CA GLU A 29 5.88 12.08 -12.20
C GLU A 29 5.13 13.25 -12.90
N TYR A 30 4.80 13.09 -14.18
CA TYR A 30 4.05 14.09 -14.94
C TYR A 30 2.54 13.94 -14.73
N GLN A 31 2.06 12.70 -14.62
CA GLN A 31 0.63 12.41 -14.60
C GLN A 31 0.06 12.23 -13.19
N ILE A 32 0.83 11.72 -12.22
CA ILE A 32 0.36 11.33 -10.88
C ILE A 32 1.10 12.11 -9.79
N LYS A 33 0.35 12.81 -8.94
CA LYS A 33 0.94 13.70 -7.90
C LYS A 33 1.35 13.00 -6.62
N SER A 34 0.68 11.90 -6.26
CA SER A 34 0.96 11.12 -5.06
C SER A 34 0.63 9.66 -5.26
N ILE A 35 1.47 8.77 -4.73
CA ILE A 35 1.38 7.33 -4.88
C ILE A 35 1.40 6.65 -3.50
N SER A 36 1.03 5.36 -3.49
CA SER A 36 1.21 4.48 -2.34
C SER A 36 2.70 4.29 -2.04
N ALA A 37 3.04 4.01 -0.78
CA ALA A 37 4.41 3.84 -0.32
C ALA A 37 4.86 2.38 -0.24
N ALA A 38 3.91 1.45 -0.16
CA ALA A 38 4.19 0.02 -0.15
C ALA A 38 3.18 -0.70 -1.04
N SER A 39 3.36 -0.54 -2.35
CA SER A 39 2.40 -0.96 -3.35
C SER A 39 2.50 -2.47 -3.59
N MET A 40 1.60 -3.23 -2.98
CA MET A 40 1.60 -4.71 -3.08
C MET A 40 0.64 -5.27 -4.15
N GLY A 41 -0.36 -4.49 -4.55
CA GLY A 41 -1.36 -4.87 -5.53
C GLY A 41 -1.87 -3.65 -6.28
N ALA A 42 -2.15 -3.82 -7.57
CA ALA A 42 -2.72 -2.79 -8.40
C ALA A 42 -3.69 -3.40 -9.42
N ASP A 43 -4.72 -2.64 -9.78
CA ASP A 43 -5.62 -2.97 -10.88
C ASP A 43 -6.02 -1.70 -11.63
N MET A 44 -6.54 -1.86 -12.86
CA MET A 44 -7.03 -0.77 -13.69
C MET A 44 -8.40 -1.08 -14.30
N ALA A 45 -9.35 -0.16 -14.14
CA ALA A 45 -10.70 -0.30 -14.66
C ALA A 45 -11.37 1.07 -14.82
N ASP A 46 -12.29 1.18 -15.77
CA ASP A 46 -13.19 2.33 -15.90
C ASP A 46 -14.31 2.20 -14.85
N ILE A 47 -14.17 2.92 -13.73
CA ILE A 47 -15.06 2.79 -12.56
C ILE A 47 -16.33 3.63 -12.72
N ASN A 48 -16.26 4.71 -13.49
CA ASN A 48 -17.31 5.72 -13.62
C ASN A 48 -18.00 5.68 -15.01
N ASN A 49 -17.59 4.75 -15.89
CA ASN A 49 -18.07 4.54 -17.25
C ASN A 49 -17.87 5.76 -18.18
N ASP A 50 -16.78 6.51 -18.01
CA ASP A 50 -16.43 7.66 -18.86
C ASP A 50 -15.51 7.31 -20.05
N GLY A 51 -15.08 6.05 -20.14
CA GLY A 51 -14.21 5.52 -21.18
C GLY A 51 -12.72 5.61 -20.85
N TYR A 52 -12.35 6.16 -19.69
CA TYR A 52 -10.98 6.20 -19.19
C TYR A 52 -10.83 5.23 -18.02
N SER A 53 -9.65 4.60 -17.90
CA SER A 53 -9.39 3.67 -16.79
C SER A 53 -8.75 4.40 -15.62
N GLU A 54 -9.32 4.17 -14.45
CA GLU A 54 -8.74 4.49 -13.14
C GLU A 54 -7.65 3.49 -12.78
N ILE A 55 -6.80 3.89 -11.84
CA ILE A 55 -5.77 3.02 -11.25
C ILE A 55 -6.04 2.94 -9.75
N PHE A 56 -6.22 1.72 -9.23
CA PHE A 56 -6.30 1.49 -7.79
C PHE A 56 -5.07 0.71 -7.34
N VAL A 57 -4.42 1.18 -6.27
CA VAL A 57 -3.18 0.60 -5.72
C VAL A 57 -3.34 0.41 -4.22
N THR A 58 -3.01 -0.78 -3.73
CA THR A 58 -3.12 -1.16 -2.32
C THR A 58 -1.84 -0.92 -1.53
N ASP A 59 -1.99 -0.58 -0.26
CA ASP A 59 -0.94 -0.32 0.74
C ASP A 59 -1.40 -0.93 2.09
N MET A 60 -0.79 -0.52 3.21
CA MET A 60 -0.95 -1.14 4.52
C MET A 60 -1.62 -0.26 5.57
N LEU A 61 -2.29 0.84 5.18
CA LEU A 61 -2.91 1.75 6.16
C LEU A 61 -4.15 1.11 6.81
N PRO A 62 -4.18 0.89 8.14
CA PRO A 62 -5.35 0.44 8.87
C PRO A 62 -6.46 1.48 8.90
N GLU A 63 -7.71 1.05 8.95
CA GLU A 63 -8.87 1.92 9.20
C GLU A 63 -9.06 2.23 10.71
N PRO A 64 -9.02 1.26 11.64
CA PRO A 64 -9.30 1.54 13.05
C PRO A 64 -8.17 2.31 13.73
N ASP A 65 -8.52 3.37 14.48
CA ASP A 65 -7.57 4.23 15.23
C ASP A 65 -6.62 3.46 16.16
N GLU A 66 -7.10 2.39 16.80
CA GLU A 66 -6.27 1.53 17.66
C GLU A 66 -5.16 0.89 16.84
N ARG A 67 -5.50 0.34 15.67
CA ARG A 67 -4.56 -0.37 14.81
C ARG A 67 -3.58 0.57 14.13
N ILE A 68 -4.02 1.77 13.71
CA ILE A 68 -3.12 2.82 13.22
C ILE A 68 -2.00 3.10 14.25
N LYS A 69 -2.33 3.11 15.55
CA LYS A 69 -1.35 3.41 16.61
C LYS A 69 -0.40 2.24 16.90
N THR A 70 -0.83 1.01 16.66
CA THR A 70 -0.05 -0.19 16.99
C THR A 70 0.76 -0.72 15.82
N VAL A 71 0.33 -0.59 14.56
CA VAL A 71 1.04 -1.21 13.42
C VAL A 71 1.52 -0.23 12.36
N THR A 72 1.22 1.07 12.48
CA THR A 72 1.60 2.09 11.49
C THR A 72 2.56 3.11 12.05
N THR A 73 3.57 3.47 11.25
CA THR A 73 4.46 4.59 11.51
C THR A 73 4.40 5.56 10.33
N PHE A 74 4.22 6.85 10.63
CA PHE A 74 4.21 7.89 9.61
C PHE A 74 5.56 8.58 9.53
N ASP A 75 5.99 8.87 8.31
CA ASP A 75 7.20 9.63 8.06
C ASP A 75 7.05 11.07 8.56
N ASN A 76 8.12 11.58 9.16
CA ASN A 76 8.24 13.01 9.45
C ASN A 76 8.61 13.79 8.16
N TRP A 77 8.52 15.11 8.24
CA TRP A 77 8.79 15.98 7.09
C TRP A 77 10.19 15.78 6.50
N ASP A 78 11.21 15.66 7.34
CA ASP A 78 12.60 15.52 6.89
C ASP A 78 12.79 14.23 6.09
N ARG A 79 12.21 13.12 6.56
CA ARG A 79 12.23 11.83 5.86
C ARG A 79 11.46 11.90 4.55
N HIS A 80 10.28 12.52 4.52
CA HIS A 80 9.52 12.69 3.29
C HIS A 80 10.30 13.52 2.25
N GLN A 81 10.92 14.63 2.66
CA GLN A 81 11.78 15.42 1.75
C GLN A 81 12.97 14.62 1.25
N TYR A 82 13.60 13.82 2.12
CA TYR A 82 14.72 12.96 1.74
C TYR A 82 14.33 11.93 0.67
N ILE A 83 13.21 11.21 0.87
CA ILE A 83 12.68 10.23 -0.10
C ILE A 83 12.42 10.91 -1.44
N LYS A 84 11.69 12.04 -1.42
CA LYS A 84 11.35 12.79 -2.63
C LYS A 84 12.58 13.28 -3.38
N THR A 85 13.53 13.90 -2.70
CA THR A 85 14.76 14.43 -3.33
C THR A 85 15.71 13.34 -3.80
N SER A 86 15.54 12.10 -3.31
CA SER A 86 16.28 10.92 -3.73
C SER A 86 15.65 10.24 -4.96
N GLY A 87 14.59 10.80 -5.54
CA GLY A 87 13.97 10.32 -6.80
C GLY A 87 12.81 9.34 -6.62
N TYR A 88 12.37 9.10 -5.38
CA TYR A 88 11.29 8.16 -5.08
C TYR A 88 9.89 8.80 -5.03
N TRP A 89 9.76 10.04 -5.51
CA TRP A 89 8.49 10.77 -5.63
C TRP A 89 7.69 10.94 -4.33
N ASN A 90 6.44 11.42 -4.42
CA ASN A 90 5.58 11.68 -3.26
C ASN A 90 4.81 10.40 -2.84
N GLN A 91 5.44 9.59 -2.00
CA GLN A 91 4.86 8.36 -1.45
C GLN A 91 4.18 8.57 -0.10
N PHE A 92 3.06 7.88 0.12
CA PHE A 92 2.32 7.92 1.38
C PHE A 92 1.74 6.54 1.71
N THR A 93 1.85 6.12 2.97
CA THR A 93 1.26 4.87 3.48
C THR A 93 -0.27 4.94 3.47
N ARG A 94 -0.87 4.51 2.35
CA ARG A 94 -2.32 4.39 2.12
C ARG A 94 -2.58 3.82 0.73
N ASN A 95 -3.73 3.19 0.55
CA ASN A 95 -4.21 2.88 -0.79
C ASN A 95 -4.42 4.20 -1.55
N THR A 96 -4.23 4.14 -2.87
CA THR A 96 -4.54 5.25 -3.76
C THR A 96 -5.52 4.83 -4.82
N LEU A 97 -6.49 5.71 -5.11
CA LEU A 97 -7.38 5.61 -6.25
C LEU A 97 -7.12 6.82 -7.14
N GLN A 98 -6.51 6.59 -8.29
CA GLN A 98 -6.15 7.62 -9.25
C GLN A 98 -7.27 7.74 -10.28
N LEU A 99 -8.07 8.80 -10.15
CA LEU A 99 -9.10 9.19 -11.12
C LEU A 99 -8.45 9.71 -12.39
N ASN A 100 -8.76 9.12 -13.54
CA ASN A 100 -8.26 9.62 -14.81
C ASN A 100 -9.04 10.89 -15.21
N ASN A 101 -8.34 12.00 -15.43
CA ASN A 101 -9.00 13.26 -15.78
C ASN A 101 -9.26 13.41 -17.30
N GLY A 102 -8.80 12.45 -18.12
CA GLY A 102 -8.94 12.48 -19.59
C GLY A 102 -8.01 13.46 -20.30
N ASP A 103 -7.04 14.05 -19.58
CA ASP A 103 -6.09 15.06 -20.08
C ASP A 103 -4.63 14.73 -19.74
N ASP A 104 -4.30 13.43 -19.71
CA ASP A 104 -2.99 12.88 -19.32
C ASP A 104 -2.59 13.24 -17.88
N THR A 105 -3.58 13.49 -17.02
CA THR A 105 -3.36 13.68 -15.58
C THR A 105 -4.31 12.83 -14.75
N PHE A 106 -3.89 12.51 -13.53
CA PHE A 106 -4.70 11.80 -12.55
C PHE A 106 -4.94 12.65 -11.30
N SER A 107 -6.13 12.46 -10.73
CA SER A 107 -6.50 12.99 -9.42
C SER A 107 -6.54 11.87 -8.39
N GLU A 108 -5.72 11.95 -7.35
CA GLU A 108 -5.81 10.99 -6.25
C GLU A 108 -7.06 11.28 -5.40
N ILE A 109 -8.01 10.34 -5.37
CA ILE A 109 -9.32 10.49 -4.72
C ILE A 109 -9.60 9.43 -3.64
N GLY A 110 -8.62 8.60 -3.26
CA GLY A 110 -8.82 7.48 -2.33
C GLY A 110 -9.37 7.90 -0.97
N ARG A 111 -8.92 9.05 -0.44
CA ARG A 111 -9.49 9.64 0.79
C ARG A 111 -10.88 10.23 0.60
N LEU A 112 -11.18 10.74 -0.60
CA LEU A 112 -12.47 11.32 -0.91
C LEU A 112 -13.55 10.23 -1.02
N THR A 113 -13.17 9.05 -1.53
CA THR A 113 -14.08 7.90 -1.72
C THR A 113 -14.08 6.93 -0.54
N GLY A 114 -13.13 7.06 0.41
CA GLY A 114 -13.08 6.22 1.61
C GLY A 114 -12.30 4.92 1.46
N VAL A 115 -11.64 4.70 0.32
CA VAL A 115 -10.92 3.44 0.00
C VAL A 115 -9.45 3.45 0.44
N GLN A 116 -8.98 4.53 1.09
CA GLN A 116 -7.57 4.73 1.42
C GLN A 116 -6.99 3.75 2.45
N ALA A 117 -7.82 3.10 3.26
CA ALA A 117 -7.40 2.35 4.43
C ALA A 117 -8.11 1.01 4.49
N THR A 118 -7.38 -0.06 4.21
CA THR A 118 -7.87 -1.45 4.27
C THR A 118 -6.91 -2.36 5.01
N ASP A 119 -5.93 -1.78 5.70
CA ASP A 119 -4.87 -2.50 6.42
C ASP A 119 -3.91 -3.25 5.49
N TRP A 120 -3.21 -4.28 5.98
CA TRP A 120 -2.20 -5.05 5.26
C TRP A 120 -2.76 -5.73 4.00
N SER A 121 -2.78 -4.97 2.91
CA SER A 121 -3.47 -5.31 1.67
C SER A 121 -2.52 -5.93 0.66
N TRP A 122 -2.87 -7.09 0.12
CA TRP A 122 -2.04 -7.82 -0.85
C TRP A 122 -2.51 -7.70 -2.28
N GLY A 123 -3.83 -7.59 -2.49
CA GLY A 123 -4.41 -7.67 -3.82
C GLY A 123 -5.54 -6.68 -4.02
N ALA A 124 -5.51 -6.02 -5.17
CA ALA A 124 -6.59 -5.21 -5.71
C ALA A 124 -7.35 -6.01 -6.78
N LEU A 125 -8.68 -5.88 -6.80
CA LEU A 125 -9.49 -6.34 -7.92
C LEU A 125 -10.65 -5.36 -8.15
N MET A 126 -10.75 -4.83 -9.37
CA MET A 126 -11.84 -3.98 -9.80
C MET A 126 -12.77 -4.74 -10.76
N PHE A 127 -14.01 -4.95 -10.34
CA PHE A 127 -14.98 -5.72 -11.12
C PHE A 127 -16.41 -5.39 -10.71
N ASP A 128 -17.36 -5.66 -11.60
CA ASP A 128 -18.78 -5.46 -11.32
C ASP A 128 -19.30 -6.63 -10.47
N PHE A 129 -19.29 -6.45 -9.14
CA PHE A 129 -19.64 -7.48 -8.17
C PHE A 129 -21.16 -7.75 -8.14
N GLN A 130 -21.96 -6.71 -8.31
CA GLN A 130 -23.43 -6.76 -8.22
C GLN A 130 -24.14 -6.87 -9.58
N ASN A 131 -23.40 -6.76 -10.69
CA ASN A 131 -23.91 -6.70 -12.05
C ASN A 131 -24.79 -5.47 -12.33
N ASP A 132 -24.43 -4.29 -11.80
CA ASP A 132 -25.14 -3.02 -12.06
C ASP A 132 -24.48 -2.17 -13.15
N GLY A 133 -23.36 -2.61 -13.70
CA GLY A 133 -22.57 -1.93 -14.72
C GLY A 133 -21.43 -1.07 -14.16
N ASN A 134 -21.43 -0.75 -12.87
CA ASN A 134 -20.34 -0.04 -12.22
C ASN A 134 -19.29 -1.05 -11.73
N LYS A 135 -18.04 -0.60 -11.56
CA LYS A 135 -17.00 -1.47 -10.99
C LYS A 135 -16.89 -1.19 -9.50
N ASP A 136 -16.81 -2.25 -8.74
CA ASP A 136 -16.54 -2.26 -7.31
C ASP A 136 -15.06 -2.53 -7.06
N ILE A 137 -14.58 -2.16 -5.88
CA ILE A 137 -13.20 -2.43 -5.48
C ILE A 137 -13.20 -3.51 -4.40
N PHE A 138 -12.54 -4.63 -4.67
CA PHE A 138 -12.25 -5.65 -3.68
C PHE A 138 -10.78 -5.62 -3.27
N VAL A 139 -10.54 -5.75 -1.97
CA VAL A 139 -9.19 -5.80 -1.39
C VAL A 139 -9.01 -7.07 -0.56
N ALA A 140 -8.00 -7.86 -0.91
CA ALA A 140 -7.58 -9.03 -0.17
C ALA A 140 -6.52 -8.63 0.88
N ASN A 141 -6.78 -8.96 2.15
CA ASN A 141 -6.01 -8.49 3.30
C ASN A 141 -5.49 -9.62 4.18
N GLY A 142 -4.51 -9.24 4.99
CA GLY A 142 -4.14 -9.92 6.22
C GLY A 142 -2.71 -10.43 6.21
N ILE A 143 -2.11 -10.42 7.39
CA ILE A 143 -0.82 -11.05 7.65
C ILE A 143 -1.01 -12.03 8.80
N TYR A 144 -0.31 -13.17 8.78
CA TYR A 144 -0.49 -14.18 9.83
C TYR A 144 -0.04 -13.66 11.21
N GLN A 145 1.03 -12.87 11.25
CA GLN A 145 1.60 -12.31 12.47
C GLN A 145 1.99 -10.85 12.24
N ASP A 146 1.62 -9.98 13.18
CA ASP A 146 1.83 -8.54 13.10
C ASP A 146 3.28 -8.20 13.47
N LEU A 147 4.19 -8.35 12.50
CA LEU A 147 5.62 -8.09 12.67
C LEU A 147 5.94 -6.62 12.95
N THR A 148 5.03 -5.71 12.59
CA THR A 148 5.17 -4.26 12.76
C THR A 148 4.49 -3.74 14.03
N ASP A 149 3.92 -4.64 14.86
CA ASP A 149 3.28 -4.26 16.11
C ASP A 149 4.30 -3.58 17.06
N GLN A 150 4.02 -2.33 17.39
CA GLN A 150 4.93 -1.46 18.15
C GLN A 150 5.07 -1.94 19.60
N ASP A 151 4.03 -2.51 20.20
CA ASP A 151 4.08 -3.03 21.57
C ASP A 151 4.94 -4.29 21.61
N PHE A 152 4.80 -5.18 20.61
CA PHE A 152 5.67 -6.33 20.41
C PHE A 152 7.13 -5.90 20.20
N LEU A 153 7.39 -4.95 19.28
CA LEU A 153 8.74 -4.44 19.02
C LEU A 153 9.36 -3.80 20.27
N GLN A 154 8.58 -3.05 21.05
CA GLN A 154 9.01 -2.48 22.32
C GLN A 154 9.29 -3.57 23.37
N TYR A 155 8.50 -4.63 23.41
CA TYR A 155 8.68 -5.73 24.36
C TYR A 155 9.94 -6.55 24.06
N VAL A 156 10.16 -6.96 22.80
CA VAL A 156 11.30 -7.82 22.43
C VAL A 156 12.65 -7.09 22.45
N THR A 157 12.64 -5.76 22.47
CA THR A 157 13.86 -4.94 22.59
C THR A 157 14.29 -4.69 24.04
N GLN A 158 13.53 -5.15 25.04
CA GLN A 158 13.92 -5.06 26.44
C GLN A 158 15.10 -6.01 26.76
N ASP A 159 16.11 -5.50 27.47
CA ASP A 159 17.33 -6.26 27.81
C ASP A 159 17.06 -7.63 28.45
N GLU A 160 16.05 -7.72 29.31
CA GLU A 160 15.67 -8.97 29.98
C GLU A 160 15.12 -10.00 28.98
N VAL A 161 14.24 -9.56 28.08
CA VAL A 161 13.63 -10.38 27.03
C VAL A 161 14.70 -10.82 26.02
N ILE A 162 15.60 -9.91 25.62
CA ILE A 162 16.73 -10.25 24.74
C ILE A 162 17.61 -11.32 25.39
N ARG A 163 17.94 -11.21 26.68
CA ARG A 163 18.77 -12.23 27.36
C ARG A 163 18.09 -13.60 27.42
N GLU A 164 16.77 -13.62 27.57
CA GLU A 164 16.01 -14.86 27.63
C GLU A 164 15.85 -15.52 26.25
N ILE A 165 15.65 -14.72 25.21
CA ILE A 165 15.45 -15.19 23.83
C ILE A 165 16.78 -15.42 23.11
N ALA A 166 17.81 -14.63 23.38
CA ALA A 166 19.13 -14.67 22.76
C ALA A 166 20.22 -14.84 23.82
N SER A 167 20.72 -16.08 23.94
CA SER A 167 21.97 -16.37 24.63
C SER A 167 23.14 -16.26 23.65
N PRO A 168 24.38 -16.00 24.11
CA PRO A 168 25.55 -15.97 23.22
C PRO A 168 25.64 -17.24 22.36
N GLY A 169 25.43 -17.09 21.05
CA GLY A 169 25.47 -18.19 20.07
C GLY A 169 24.18 -18.98 19.86
N LYS A 170 23.05 -18.65 20.51
CA LYS A 170 21.76 -19.35 20.30
C LYS A 170 20.55 -18.43 20.50
N VAL A 171 19.70 -18.36 19.48
CA VAL A 171 18.41 -17.66 19.52
C VAL A 171 17.28 -18.68 19.65
N ASN A 172 16.35 -18.46 20.58
CA ASN A 172 15.12 -19.23 20.73
C ASN A 172 14.04 -18.70 19.78
N TYR A 173 14.17 -19.02 18.49
CA TYR A 173 13.23 -18.57 17.44
C TYR A 173 11.79 -18.98 17.72
N LYS A 174 11.56 -20.16 18.32
CA LYS A 174 10.21 -20.62 18.66
C LYS A 174 9.55 -19.65 19.64
N LYS A 175 10.24 -19.29 20.72
CA LYS A 175 9.72 -18.33 21.69
C LYS A 175 9.48 -16.95 21.06
N LEU A 176 10.39 -16.50 20.19
CA LEU A 176 10.22 -15.23 19.50
C LEU A 176 8.97 -15.22 18.62
N ILE A 177 8.73 -16.29 17.85
CA ILE A 177 7.55 -16.43 16.98
C ILE A 177 6.26 -16.47 17.82
N GLU A 178 6.26 -17.17 18.96
CA GLU A 178 5.10 -17.26 19.86
C GLU A 178 4.72 -15.93 20.52
N LEU A 179 5.64 -14.95 20.55
CA LEU A 179 5.39 -13.62 21.10
C LEU A 179 4.79 -12.64 20.09
N ILE A 180 4.88 -12.92 18.78
CA ILE A 180 4.35 -12.01 17.76
C ILE A 180 2.82 -12.10 17.79
N PRO A 181 2.10 -10.98 17.97
CA PRO A 181 0.65 -10.97 17.96
C PRO A 181 0.09 -11.41 16.61
N SER A 182 -1.14 -11.92 16.63
CA SER A 182 -1.87 -12.37 15.45
C SER A 182 -3.31 -11.91 15.58
N VAL A 183 -3.67 -10.90 14.80
CA VAL A 183 -5.03 -10.33 14.76
C VAL A 183 -5.65 -10.59 13.38
N PRO A 184 -6.80 -11.28 13.30
CA PRO A 184 -7.46 -11.51 12.02
C PRO A 184 -7.98 -10.19 11.42
N VAL A 185 -7.75 -10.03 10.12
CA VAL A 185 -8.16 -8.85 9.35
C VAL A 185 -9.24 -9.23 8.36
N SER A 186 -10.23 -8.36 8.17
CA SER A 186 -11.24 -8.57 7.14
C SER A 186 -10.75 -8.07 5.78
N ASN A 187 -11.18 -8.75 4.72
CA ASN A 187 -11.13 -8.20 3.36
C ASN A 187 -12.15 -7.06 3.23
N TYR A 188 -11.93 -6.18 2.25
CA TYR A 188 -12.83 -5.06 1.97
C TYR A 188 -13.49 -5.21 0.60
N ALA A 189 -14.72 -4.73 0.49
CA ALA A 189 -15.43 -4.54 -0.77
C ALA A 189 -16.13 -3.18 -0.69
N PHE A 190 -15.94 -2.35 -1.71
CA PHE A 190 -16.49 -0.99 -1.82
C PHE A 190 -17.45 -0.89 -2.98
#